data_AF-A0A944W2P0-F1
#
_entry.id   AF-A0A944W2P0-F1
#
_cell.length_a   1.000
_cell.length_b   1.000
_cell.length_c   1.000
_cell.angle_alpha   90.00
_cell.angle_beta   90.00
_cell.angle_gamma   90.00
#
_symmetry.space_group_name_H-M   'P 1'
#
loop_
_entity.id
_entity.type
_entity.pdbx_description
1 polymer ?
#
loop_
_entity_poly.entity_id
_entity_poly.type
_entity_poly.pdbx_seq_one_letter_code
_entity_poly.pdbx_strand_id
1 'polypeptide(L)'
;MLSNIRRKVNSGERIDQDEALFLLTEAELLDLAPLAQQVRYRHNPERRVTFVVDTNLNYTNVCDAYCTFCAFYRADPEHEDAYTFTVAQMMDQIGLATSKGVTTVLMQGGLNGALPLDYYVEMVSETVRLYPEVTPHFFSAPEIMKMTDVSGKSIREVLQALKDAGYRSLPGGGSEILSNKVKAEI
;
A
#
# COMPACT_ATOMS: atom_id res chain seq x y z
N MET A 1 -24.29 -23.77 -10.09
CA MET A 1 -22.95 -23.15 -10.04
C MET A 1 -22.20 -23.50 -8.76
N LEU A 2 -22.75 -23.16 -7.58
CA LEU A 2 -22.10 -23.35 -6.27
C LEU A 2 -21.53 -24.76 -6.00
N SER A 3 -22.24 -25.83 -6.38
CA SER A 3 -21.75 -27.21 -6.20
C SER A 3 -20.45 -27.49 -6.97
N ASN A 4 -20.29 -26.93 -8.18
CA ASN A 4 -19.05 -27.07 -8.95
C ASN A 4 -17.90 -26.30 -8.29
N ILE A 5 -18.18 -25.08 -7.82
CA ILE A 5 -17.22 -24.26 -7.08
C ILE A 5 -16.76 -24.98 -5.82
N ARG A 6 -17.68 -25.58 -5.05
CA ARG A 6 -17.35 -26.38 -3.87
C ARG A 6 -16.43 -27.56 -4.22
N ARG A 7 -16.68 -28.26 -5.33
CA ARG A 7 -15.80 -29.31 -5.84
C ARG A 7 -14.40 -28.76 -6.16
N LYS A 8 -14.29 -27.66 -6.91
CA LYS A 8 -13.02 -27.01 -7.25
C LYS A 8 -12.25 -26.57 -6.01
N VAL A 9 -12.94 -25.90 -5.07
CA VAL A 9 -12.37 -25.51 -3.78
C VAL A 9 -11.84 -26.73 -3.05
N ASN A 10 -12.60 -27.83 -2.97
CA ASN A 10 -12.15 -29.07 -2.32
C ASN A 10 -10.90 -29.69 -2.97
N SER A 11 -10.82 -29.70 -4.31
CA SER A 11 -9.68 -30.25 -5.05
C SER A 11 -8.49 -29.29 -5.19
N GLY A 12 -8.63 -28.03 -4.77
CA GLY A 12 -7.57 -27.02 -4.94
C GLY A 12 -7.48 -26.42 -6.35
N GLU A 13 -8.52 -26.61 -7.15
CA GLU A 13 -8.65 -26.00 -8.47
C GLU A 13 -9.03 -24.51 -8.36
N ARG A 14 -8.49 -23.71 -9.29
CA ARG A 14 -8.82 -22.28 -9.42
C ARG A 14 -10.22 -22.11 -10.04
N ILE A 15 -11.01 -21.20 -9.50
CA ILE A 15 -12.28 -20.77 -10.09
C ILE A 15 -12.04 -19.88 -11.31
N ASP A 16 -12.97 -19.90 -12.26
CA ASP A 16 -12.94 -19.01 -13.42
C ASP A 16 -13.70 -17.68 -13.17
N GLN A 17 -13.76 -16.82 -14.19
CA GLN A 17 -14.38 -15.50 -14.08
C GLN A 17 -15.90 -15.56 -13.87
N ASP A 18 -16.60 -16.48 -14.55
CA ASP A 18 -18.04 -16.64 -14.44
C ASP A 18 -18.43 -17.17 -13.05
N GLU A 19 -17.64 -18.12 -12.53
CA GLU A 19 -17.77 -18.60 -11.16
C GLU A 19 -17.50 -17.50 -10.13
N ALA A 20 -16.47 -16.67 -10.33
CA ALA A 20 -16.18 -15.55 -9.44
C ALA A 20 -17.31 -14.49 -9.45
N LEU A 21 -17.86 -14.19 -10.63
CA LEU A 21 -18.99 -13.29 -10.77
C LEU A 21 -20.24 -13.83 -10.05
N PHE A 22 -20.55 -15.12 -10.24
CA PHE A 22 -21.64 -15.78 -9.52
C PHE A 22 -21.47 -15.69 -7.99
N LEU A 23 -20.24 -15.89 -7.47
CA LEU A 23 -19.99 -15.76 -6.03
C LEU A 23 -20.19 -14.32 -5.53
N LEU A 24 -19.91 -13.32 -6.36
CA LEU A 24 -20.06 -11.92 -6.01
C LEU A 24 -21.54 -11.46 -6.03
N THR A 25 -22.34 -11.93 -6.98
CA THR A 25 -23.69 -11.39 -7.23
C THR A 25 -24.82 -12.27 -6.73
N GLU A 26 -24.62 -13.59 -6.63
CA GLU A 26 -25.70 -14.55 -6.37
C GLU A 26 -25.50 -15.43 -5.12
N ALA A 27 -24.27 -15.58 -4.64
CA ALA A 27 -24.00 -16.50 -3.53
C ALA A 27 -24.28 -15.87 -2.16
N GLU A 28 -24.93 -16.64 -1.28
CA GLU A 28 -25.17 -16.24 0.10
C GLU A 28 -23.87 -16.27 0.92
N LEU A 29 -23.71 -15.31 1.83
CA LEU A 29 -22.52 -15.20 2.67
C LEU A 29 -22.21 -16.49 3.45
N LEU A 30 -23.25 -17.19 3.92
CA LEU A 30 -23.11 -18.42 4.71
C LEU A 30 -22.68 -19.62 3.86
N ASP A 31 -22.86 -19.57 2.55
CA ASP A 31 -22.29 -20.56 1.62
C ASP A 31 -20.83 -20.26 1.30
N LEU A 32 -20.46 -18.98 1.23
CA LEU A 32 -19.11 -18.50 0.93
C LEU A 32 -18.12 -18.70 2.09
N ALA A 33 -18.55 -18.36 3.30
CA ALA A 33 -17.71 -18.38 4.50
C ALA A 33 -16.95 -19.70 4.73
N PRO A 34 -17.58 -20.90 4.68
CA PRO A 34 -16.87 -22.16 4.88
C PRO A 34 -15.87 -22.47 3.74
N LEU A 35 -16.18 -22.09 2.50
CA LEU A 35 -15.28 -22.27 1.35
C LEU A 35 -14.03 -21.39 1.50
N ALA A 36 -14.22 -20.12 1.88
CA ALA A 36 -13.12 -19.20 2.14
C ALA A 36 -12.26 -19.67 3.33
N GLN A 37 -12.89 -20.15 4.41
CA GLN A 37 -12.20 -20.70 5.57
C GLN A 37 -11.35 -21.93 5.20
N GLN A 38 -11.87 -22.82 4.37
CA GLN A 38 -11.13 -23.98 3.88
C GLN A 38 -9.89 -23.58 3.07
N VAL A 39 -10.02 -22.62 2.15
CA VAL A 39 -8.88 -22.10 1.38
C VAL A 39 -7.86 -21.43 2.30
N ARG A 40 -8.32 -20.63 3.28
CA ARG A 40 -7.45 -20.04 4.30
C ARG A 40 -6.65 -21.09 5.06
N TYR A 41 -7.28 -22.18 5.51
CA TYR A 41 -6.59 -23.26 6.23
C TYR A 41 -5.70 -24.13 5.34
N ARG A 42 -5.96 -24.19 4.02
CA ARG A 42 -5.03 -24.81 3.08
C ARG A 42 -3.69 -24.07 3.04
N HIS A 43 -3.73 -22.73 3.04
CA HIS A 43 -2.51 -21.91 3.00
C HIS A 43 -1.91 -21.66 4.39
N ASN A 44 -2.75 -21.61 5.42
CA ASN A 44 -2.37 -21.35 6.81
C ASN A 44 -3.00 -22.43 7.72
N PRO A 45 -2.43 -23.65 7.78
CA PRO A 45 -3.03 -24.79 8.49
C PRO A 45 -3.15 -24.57 10.00
N GLU A 46 -2.26 -23.74 10.56
CA GLU A 46 -2.31 -23.38 11.98
C GLU A 46 -3.49 -22.46 12.28
N ARG A 47 -4.04 -22.60 13.49
CA ARG A 47 -5.03 -21.65 14.04
C ARG A 47 -4.38 -20.34 14.54
N ARG A 48 -3.11 -20.13 14.22
CA ARG A 48 -2.37 -18.89 14.49
C ARG A 48 -2.90 -17.78 13.59
N VAL A 49 -3.10 -16.61 14.18
CA VAL A 49 -3.39 -15.36 13.45
C VAL A 49 -2.25 -14.41 13.78
N THR A 50 -1.64 -13.83 12.75
CA THR A 50 -0.54 -12.87 12.89
C THR A 50 -1.09 -11.46 12.82
N PHE A 51 -0.38 -10.53 13.46
CA PHE A 51 -0.63 -9.10 13.37
C PHE A 51 0.72 -8.37 13.38
N VAL A 52 0.66 -7.09 13.05
CA VAL A 52 1.79 -6.16 13.08
C VAL A 52 1.38 -4.94 13.89
N VAL A 53 2.29 -4.41 14.71
CA VAL A 53 2.09 -3.12 15.38
C VAL A 53 2.58 -2.04 14.43
N ASP A 54 1.63 -1.43 13.73
CA ASP A 54 1.87 -0.51 12.63
C ASP A 54 1.40 0.92 12.97
N THR A 55 1.93 1.90 12.26
CA THR A 55 1.36 3.26 12.22
C THR A 55 1.30 3.75 10.77
N ASN A 56 0.27 4.54 10.47
CA ASN A 56 0.15 5.23 9.19
C ASN A 56 0.66 6.66 9.34
N LEU A 57 1.72 7.01 8.63
CA LEU A 57 2.26 8.37 8.58
C LEU A 57 2.18 8.92 7.16
N ASN A 58 1.97 10.23 7.04
CA ASN A 58 1.97 10.90 5.76
C ASN A 58 3.01 12.02 5.73
N TYR A 59 3.90 11.99 4.74
CA TYR A 59 4.98 12.98 4.62
C TYR A 59 4.54 14.25 3.86
N THR A 60 3.50 14.16 3.03
CA THR A 60 2.88 15.30 2.35
C THR A 60 1.44 14.98 2.01
N ASN A 61 0.57 15.99 1.99
CA ASN A 61 -0.76 15.89 1.39
C ASN A 61 -0.86 16.64 0.04
N VAL A 62 0.23 17.24 -0.45
CA VAL A 62 0.29 17.88 -1.77
C VAL A 62 0.27 16.82 -2.86
N CYS A 63 -0.70 16.87 -3.77
CA CYS A 63 -0.92 15.79 -4.75
C CYS A 63 -1.57 16.31 -6.04
N ASP A 64 -1.19 15.70 -7.18
CA ASP A 64 -1.71 16.02 -8.51
C ASP A 64 -2.62 14.94 -9.13
N ALA A 65 -3.07 13.96 -8.33
CA ALA A 65 -3.90 12.84 -8.82
C ALA A 65 -5.42 13.12 -8.87
N TYR A 66 -5.91 14.15 -8.14
CA TYR A 66 -7.32 14.59 -8.11
C TYR A 66 -8.39 13.49 -7.93
N CYS A 67 -8.10 12.44 -7.15
CA CYS A 67 -9.05 11.35 -6.92
C CYS A 67 -10.33 11.88 -6.24
N THR A 68 -11.50 11.59 -6.81
CA THR A 68 -12.83 12.07 -6.41
C THR A 68 -13.24 11.58 -5.01
N PHE A 69 -12.72 10.44 -4.57
CA PHE A 69 -12.99 9.83 -3.27
C PHE A 69 -11.95 10.20 -2.19
N CYS A 70 -10.89 10.95 -2.56
CA CYS A 70 -9.80 11.26 -1.64
C CYS A 70 -10.07 12.60 -0.93
N ALA A 71 -10.30 12.56 0.39
CA ALA A 71 -10.41 13.76 1.22
C ALA A 71 -9.04 14.32 1.67
N PHE A 72 -7.97 13.56 1.45
CA PHE A 72 -6.64 13.87 1.98
C PHE A 72 -5.90 14.92 1.15
N TYR A 73 -6.05 14.90 -0.17
CA TYR A 73 -5.17 15.68 -1.04
C TYR A 73 -5.41 17.19 -0.98
N ARG A 74 -4.34 17.94 -1.25
CA ARG A 74 -4.38 19.37 -1.58
C ARG A 74 -3.65 19.54 -2.91
N ALA A 75 -4.35 20.08 -3.90
CA ALA A 75 -3.78 20.34 -5.22
C ALA A 75 -2.86 21.56 -5.22
N ASP A 76 -3.26 22.58 -4.45
CA ASP A 76 -2.50 23.81 -4.27
C ASP A 76 -1.52 23.67 -3.10
N PRO A 77 -0.19 23.73 -3.34
CA PRO A 77 0.81 23.72 -2.26
C PRO A 77 0.69 24.91 -1.30
N GLU A 78 0.03 26.00 -1.70
CA GLU A 78 -0.21 27.18 -0.86
C GLU A 78 -1.51 27.11 -0.07
N HIS A 79 -2.31 26.05 -0.23
CA HIS A 79 -3.52 25.85 0.56
C HIS A 79 -3.17 25.81 2.06
N GLU A 80 -4.01 26.40 2.91
CA GLU A 80 -3.77 26.52 4.37
C GLU A 80 -3.54 25.18 5.11
N ASP A 81 -4.01 24.08 4.53
CA ASP A 81 -3.91 22.72 5.05
C ASP A 81 -2.80 21.92 4.37
N ALA A 82 -2.15 22.49 3.34
CA ALA A 82 -1.08 21.83 2.62
C ALA A 82 0.16 21.72 3.50
N TYR A 83 0.81 20.56 3.48
CA TYR A 83 2.06 20.35 4.19
C TYR A 83 2.98 19.41 3.42
N THR A 84 4.27 19.58 3.67
CA THR A 84 5.33 18.65 3.28
C THR A 84 6.36 18.64 4.40
N PHE A 85 6.47 17.51 5.09
CA PHE A 85 7.44 17.33 6.16
C PHE A 85 8.85 17.15 5.59
N THR A 86 9.84 17.65 6.30
CA THR A 86 11.24 17.29 6.06
C THR A 86 11.51 15.86 6.52
N VAL A 87 12.60 15.25 6.05
CA VAL A 87 13.02 13.91 6.52
C VAL A 87 13.23 13.92 8.05
N ALA A 88 13.85 14.97 8.59
CA ALA A 88 14.04 15.11 10.03
C ALA A 88 12.72 15.11 10.82
N GLN A 89 11.72 15.86 10.38
CA GLN A 89 10.40 15.86 11.01
C GLN A 89 9.72 14.49 10.94
N MET A 90 9.91 13.75 9.85
CA MET A 90 9.42 12.38 9.75
C MET A 90 10.17 11.43 10.68
N MET A 91 11.48 11.60 10.87
CA MET A 91 12.25 10.81 11.84
C MET A 91 11.78 11.06 13.27
N ASP A 92 11.39 12.28 13.63
CA ASP A 92 10.81 12.58 14.95
C ASP A 92 9.48 11.83 15.15
N GLN A 93 8.61 11.80 14.13
CA GLN A 93 7.33 11.09 14.18
C GLN A 93 7.53 9.56 14.26
N ILE A 94 8.46 9.01 13.48
CA ILE A 94 8.81 7.58 13.56
C ILE A 94 9.36 7.26 14.95
N GLY A 95 10.25 8.10 15.51
CA GLY A 95 10.80 7.90 16.85
C GLY A 95 9.73 7.87 17.93
N LEU A 96 8.72 8.76 17.84
CA LEU A 96 7.57 8.72 18.73
C LEU A 96 6.77 7.43 18.58
N ALA A 97 6.56 6.95 17.35
CA ALA A 97 5.86 5.69 17.10
C ALA A 97 6.65 4.48 17.65
N THR A 98 7.95 4.41 17.38
CA THR A 98 8.85 3.37 17.89
C THR A 98 8.88 3.34 19.41
N SER A 99 8.84 4.51 20.08
CA SER A 99 8.76 4.58 21.56
C SER A 99 7.50 3.90 22.13
N LYS A 100 6.47 3.68 21.30
CA LYS A 100 5.22 3.00 21.64
C LYS A 100 5.19 1.53 21.19
N GLY A 101 6.31 0.98 20.71
CA GLY A 101 6.43 -0.42 20.30
C GLY A 101 6.01 -0.71 18.86
N VAL A 102 5.92 0.30 18.00
CA VAL A 102 5.67 0.14 16.56
C VAL A 102 6.87 -0.55 15.89
N THR A 103 6.59 -1.59 15.09
CA THR A 103 7.59 -2.39 14.36
C THR A 103 7.53 -2.17 12.85
N THR A 104 6.46 -1.53 12.36
CA THR A 104 6.29 -1.20 10.94
C THR A 104 5.71 0.19 10.82
N VAL A 105 6.18 0.93 9.82
CA VAL A 105 5.59 2.23 9.47
C VAL A 105 5.10 2.12 8.04
N LEU A 106 3.78 2.11 7.87
CA LEU A 106 3.14 2.36 6.60
C LEU A 106 3.21 3.87 6.32
N MET A 107 4.00 4.27 5.32
CA MET A 107 4.13 5.69 4.98
C MET A 107 3.70 5.94 3.55
N GLN A 108 2.73 6.83 3.36
CA GLN A 108 2.22 7.21 2.03
C GLN A 108 1.95 8.71 2.01
N GLY A 109 2.07 9.36 0.87
CA GLY A 109 1.79 10.78 0.74
C GLY A 109 1.06 11.11 -0.56
N GLY A 110 0.87 12.40 -0.77
CA GLY A 110 0.48 12.93 -2.06
C GLY A 110 1.60 12.82 -3.09
N LEU A 111 1.22 12.87 -4.37
CA LEU A 111 2.13 12.82 -5.51
C LEU A 111 2.79 14.19 -5.75
N ASN A 112 3.57 14.65 -4.78
CA ASN A 112 4.20 15.97 -4.80
C ASN A 112 5.40 16.01 -5.78
N GLY A 113 5.23 16.73 -6.89
CA GLY A 113 6.23 16.90 -7.94
C GLY A 113 7.46 17.74 -7.55
N ALA A 114 7.44 18.42 -6.41
CA ALA A 114 8.59 19.20 -5.92
C ALA A 114 9.61 18.34 -5.16
N LEU A 115 9.27 17.09 -4.81
CA LEU A 115 10.14 16.21 -4.03
C LEU A 115 11.08 15.41 -4.93
N PRO A 116 12.41 15.61 -4.83
CA PRO A 116 13.37 14.85 -5.61
C PRO A 116 13.48 13.40 -5.10
N LEU A 117 13.99 12.48 -5.93
CA LEU A 117 14.21 11.09 -5.52
C LEU A 117 15.05 10.97 -4.24
N ASP A 118 16.05 11.84 -4.06
CA ASP A 118 16.95 11.82 -2.90
C ASP A 118 16.19 12.02 -1.57
N TYR A 119 15.09 12.77 -1.56
CA TYR A 119 14.24 12.92 -0.37
C TYR A 119 13.68 11.58 0.10
N TYR A 120 13.20 10.75 -0.84
CA TYR A 120 12.63 9.43 -0.55
C TYR A 120 13.70 8.42 -0.16
N VAL A 121 14.87 8.48 -0.82
CA VAL A 121 16.03 7.64 -0.51
C VAL A 121 16.55 7.95 0.90
N GLU A 122 16.69 9.23 1.24
CA GLU A 122 17.11 9.69 2.57
C GLU A 122 16.10 9.28 3.64
N MET A 123 14.80 9.40 3.36
CA MET A 123 13.74 8.96 4.27
C MET A 123 13.85 7.47 4.62
N VAL A 124 14.13 6.61 3.63
CA VAL A 124 14.36 5.18 3.85
C VAL A 124 15.65 4.93 4.62
N SER A 125 16.77 5.51 4.19
CA SER A 125 18.08 5.24 4.81
C SER A 125 18.16 5.74 6.25
N GLU A 126 17.61 6.92 6.54
CA GLU A 126 17.55 7.46 7.89
C GLU A 126 16.63 6.63 8.81
N THR A 127 15.51 6.12 8.29
CA THR A 127 14.65 5.19 9.05
C THR A 127 15.44 3.95 9.46
N VAL A 128 16.16 3.32 8.51
CA VAL A 128 16.95 2.11 8.78
C VAL A 128 18.12 2.40 9.72
N ARG A 129 18.74 3.58 9.62
CA ARG A 129 19.87 3.99 10.46
C ARG A 129 19.45 4.27 11.90
N LEU A 130 18.36 5.02 12.10
CA LEU A 130 17.90 5.47 13.42
C LEU A 130 17.00 4.46 14.12
N TYR A 131 16.20 3.72 13.36
CA TYR A 131 15.17 2.82 13.85
C TYR A 131 15.27 1.44 13.17
N PRO A 132 16.37 0.69 13.35
CA PRO A 132 16.62 -0.57 12.62
C PRO A 132 15.59 -1.68 12.89
N GLU A 133 14.84 -1.59 13.98
CA GLU A 133 13.73 -2.51 14.31
C GLU A 133 12.42 -2.18 13.55
N VAL A 134 12.34 -1.01 12.92
CA VAL A 134 11.19 -0.59 12.12
C VAL A 134 11.38 -1.04 10.68
N THR A 135 10.39 -1.78 10.15
CA THR A 135 10.33 -2.08 8.72
C THR A 135 9.79 -0.87 7.95
N PRO A 136 10.55 -0.29 6.99
CA PRO A 136 10.05 0.77 6.13
C PRO A 136 9.06 0.18 5.10
N HIS A 137 7.77 0.32 5.39
CA HIS A 137 6.66 -0.05 4.49
C HIS A 137 6.14 1.21 3.77
N PHE A 138 7.03 1.86 3.02
CA PHE A 138 6.78 3.19 2.47
C PHE A 138 6.29 3.12 1.02
N PHE A 139 5.60 4.15 0.56
CA PHE A 139 5.30 4.48 -0.84
C PHE A 139 4.48 3.45 -1.63
N SER A 140 3.41 3.92 -2.25
CA SER A 140 2.57 3.16 -3.17
C SER A 140 3.12 3.17 -4.60
N ALA A 141 2.53 2.35 -5.47
CA ALA A 141 2.89 2.33 -6.89
C ALA A 141 2.76 3.71 -7.58
N PRO A 142 1.70 4.52 -7.34
CA PRO A 142 1.63 5.90 -7.83
C PRO A 142 2.79 6.79 -7.39
N GLU A 143 3.27 6.68 -6.15
CA GLU A 143 4.43 7.45 -5.67
C GLU A 143 5.71 7.02 -6.40
N ILE A 144 5.92 5.71 -6.62
CA ILE A 144 7.05 5.21 -7.43
C ILE A 144 7.00 5.74 -8.87
N MET A 145 5.80 5.83 -9.46
CA MET A 145 5.63 6.44 -10.78
C MET A 145 5.96 7.94 -10.74
N LYS A 146 5.50 8.68 -9.73
CA LYS A 146 5.85 10.10 -9.58
C LYS A 146 7.36 10.30 -9.42
N MET A 147 8.04 9.45 -8.66
CA MET A 147 9.51 9.49 -8.54
C MET A 147 10.20 9.25 -9.89
N THR A 148 9.65 8.36 -10.73
CA THR A 148 10.12 8.11 -12.10
C THR A 148 9.98 9.38 -12.95
N ASP A 149 8.81 10.02 -12.91
CA ASP A 149 8.52 11.25 -13.65
C ASP A 149 9.45 12.42 -13.24
N VAL A 150 9.63 12.64 -11.93
CA VAL A 150 10.43 13.74 -11.39
C VAL A 150 11.93 13.53 -11.62
N SER A 151 12.42 12.30 -11.45
CA SER A 151 13.86 12.01 -11.56
C SER A 151 14.33 11.70 -12.98
N GLY A 152 13.42 11.38 -13.90
CA GLY A 152 13.74 10.89 -15.25
C GLY A 152 14.38 9.48 -15.27
N LYS A 153 14.44 8.79 -14.12
CA LYS A 153 14.97 7.43 -14.00
C LYS A 153 13.89 6.40 -14.31
N SER A 154 14.29 5.21 -14.74
CA SER A 154 13.37 4.09 -14.90
C SER A 154 12.83 3.58 -13.55
N ILE A 155 11.67 2.93 -13.56
CA ILE A 155 11.08 2.27 -12.37
C ILE A 155 12.10 1.34 -11.70
N ARG A 156 12.90 0.61 -12.49
CA ARG A 156 13.95 -0.28 -11.98
C ARG A 156 15.01 0.50 -11.20
N GLU A 157 15.48 1.62 -11.73
CA GLU A 157 16.50 2.45 -11.06
C GLU A 157 15.96 3.10 -9.78
N VAL A 158 14.71 3.58 -9.79
CA VAL A 158 14.03 4.12 -8.60
C VAL A 158 13.93 3.03 -7.51
N LEU A 159 13.37 1.87 -7.85
CA LEU A 159 13.24 0.76 -6.90
C LEU A 159 14.59 0.24 -6.41
N GLN A 160 15.62 0.26 -7.27
CA GLN A 160 16.97 -0.13 -6.89
C GLN A 160 17.57 0.86 -5.89
N ALA A 161 17.45 2.17 -6.12
CA ALA A 161 17.92 3.20 -5.19
C ALA A 161 17.24 3.09 -3.81
N LEU A 162 15.92 2.89 -3.78
CA LEU A 162 15.18 2.66 -2.55
C LEU A 162 15.64 1.37 -1.85
N LYS A 163 15.77 0.26 -2.59
CA LYS A 163 16.22 -1.03 -2.06
C LYS A 163 17.61 -0.92 -1.43
N ASP A 164 18.54 -0.22 -2.09
CA ASP A 164 19.90 0.01 -1.62
C ASP A 164 19.92 0.88 -0.35
N ALA A 165 18.99 1.83 -0.22
CA ALA A 165 18.79 2.61 1.00
C ALA A 165 18.19 1.81 2.16
N GLY A 166 17.64 0.62 1.90
CA GLY A 166 17.07 -0.23 2.95
C GLY A 166 15.58 -0.51 2.82
N TYR A 167 14.95 -0.13 1.70
CA TYR A 167 13.53 -0.42 1.43
C TYR A 167 13.29 -1.93 1.33
N ARG A 168 12.20 -2.43 1.93
CA ARG A 168 11.94 -3.89 2.03
C ARG A 168 10.59 -4.34 1.53
N SER A 169 9.62 -3.45 1.40
CA SER A 169 8.24 -3.83 1.07
C SER A 169 7.51 -2.67 0.40
N LEU A 170 6.62 -2.99 -0.54
CA LEU A 170 5.79 -2.03 -1.24
C LEU A 170 4.32 -2.18 -0.84
N PRO A 171 3.72 -1.18 -0.17
CA PRO A 171 2.28 -1.10 0.10
C PRO A 171 1.42 -1.33 -1.14
N GLY A 172 0.30 -2.03 -0.96
CA GLY A 172 -0.63 -2.41 -2.04
C GLY A 172 -1.66 -1.33 -2.43
N GLY A 173 -1.60 -0.12 -1.86
CA GLY A 173 -2.52 0.98 -2.18
C GLY A 173 -2.32 1.57 -3.58
N GLY A 174 -3.32 2.31 -4.09
CA GLY A 174 -3.23 3.07 -5.34
C GLY A 174 -3.68 2.33 -6.60
N SER A 175 -4.04 1.05 -6.52
CA SER A 175 -4.63 0.33 -7.66
C SER A 175 -6.11 0.64 -7.86
N GLU A 176 -6.80 0.95 -6.76
CA GLU A 176 -8.25 1.16 -6.66
C GLU A 176 -9.05 0.08 -7.40
N ILE A 177 -9.71 0.45 -8.50
CA ILE A 177 -10.42 -0.48 -9.38
C ILE A 177 -9.65 -0.60 -10.70
N LEU A 178 -9.27 -1.82 -11.10
CA LEU A 178 -8.46 -2.03 -12.32
C LEU A 178 -9.20 -1.77 -13.65
N SER A 179 -10.51 -1.53 -13.61
CA SER A 179 -11.29 -1.16 -14.79
C SER A 179 -10.98 0.28 -15.20
N ASN A 180 -10.39 0.47 -16.39
CA ASN A 180 -10.10 1.80 -16.94
C ASN A 180 -11.34 2.70 -17.04
N LYS A 181 -12.52 2.11 -17.30
CA LYS A 181 -13.78 2.85 -17.31
C LYS A 181 -14.06 3.46 -15.93
N VAL A 182 -13.93 2.65 -14.88
CA VAL A 182 -14.17 3.11 -13.50
C VAL A 182 -13.09 4.12 -13.09
N LYS A 183 -11.80 3.84 -13.38
CA LYS A 183 -10.69 4.77 -13.10
C LYS A 183 -10.86 6.14 -13.75
N ALA A 184 -11.50 6.22 -14.91
CA ALA A 184 -11.76 7.49 -15.57
C ALA A 184 -12.83 8.34 -14.86
N GLU A 185 -13.61 7.73 -13.96
CA GLU A 185 -14.69 8.37 -13.21
C GLU A 185 -14.31 8.67 -11.75
N ILE A 186 -13.23 8.06 -11.21
CA ILE A 186 -12.89 8.10 -9.78
C ILE A 186 -11.56 8.76 -9.45
#